data_AF-A0A7K3NKD0-F1
#
_entry.id   AF-A0A7K3NKD0-F1
#
_cell.length_a   1.000
_cell.length_b   1.000
_cell.length_c   1.000
_cell.angle_alpha   90.00
_cell.angle_beta   90.00
_cell.angle_gamma   90.00
#
_symmetry.space_group_name_H-M   'P 1'
#
loop_
_entity.id
_entity.type
_entity.pdbx_description
1 polymer ?
#
loop_
_entity_poly.entity_id
_entity_poly.type
_entity_poly.pdbx_seq_one_letter_code
_entity_poly.pdbx_strand_id
1 'polypeptide(L)'
;MQDHVFDPLAELSRLGCRVRLDAGRVVMDYGTCSTATARRRANGLVLAYEPLLRLQLDVGPGDQPRTVRQLLAAGRIEIREGRYRERG
;
A
#
# COMPACT_ATOMS: atom_id res chain seq x y z
N MET A 1 -15.15 -3.14 -18.91
CA MET A 1 -15.09 -3.51 -17.48
C MET A 1 -13.98 -2.67 -16.87
N GLN A 2 -14.30 -1.70 -16.02
CA GLN A 2 -13.24 -1.04 -15.26
C GLN A 2 -12.83 -2.05 -14.19
N ASP A 3 -11.77 -2.82 -14.43
CA ASP A 3 -11.14 -3.62 -13.38
C ASP A 3 -10.71 -2.65 -12.28
N HIS A 4 -11.47 -2.63 -11.20
CA HIS A 4 -11.18 -1.75 -10.08
C HIS A 4 -10.01 -2.39 -9.31
N VAL A 5 -8.80 -1.97 -9.67
CA VAL A 5 -7.57 -2.40 -9.02
C VAL A 5 -7.60 -1.94 -7.56
N PHE A 6 -7.46 -2.88 -6.62
CA PHE A 6 -7.43 -2.59 -5.20
C PHE A 6 -6.10 -1.91 -4.81
N ASP A 7 -6.18 -0.72 -4.20
CA ASP A 7 -5.02 0.04 -3.71
C ASP A 7 -4.97 0.00 -2.17
N PRO A 8 -4.06 -0.78 -1.56
CA PRO A 8 -4.02 -0.94 -0.11
C PRO A 8 -3.61 0.35 0.60
N LEU A 9 -2.77 1.20 -0.01
CA LEU A 9 -2.36 2.46 0.58
C LEU A 9 -3.51 3.49 0.60
N ALA A 10 -4.32 3.52 -0.46
CA ALA A 10 -5.54 4.33 -0.49
C ALA A 10 -6.54 3.88 0.58
N GLU A 11 -6.73 2.57 0.76
CA GLU A 11 -7.62 2.03 1.78
C GLU A 11 -7.12 2.32 3.21
N LEU A 12 -5.81 2.21 3.47
CA LEU A 12 -5.21 2.62 4.75
C LEU A 12 -5.49 4.09 5.05
N SER A 13 -5.30 4.96 4.05
CA SER A 13 -5.59 6.39 4.16
C SER A 13 -7.07 6.65 4.47
N ARG A 14 -7.99 5.91 3.83
CA ARG A 14 -9.44 5.99 4.07
C ARG A 14 -9.83 5.53 5.49
N LEU A 15 -9.09 4.59 6.07
CA LEU A 15 -9.25 4.18 7.47
C LEU A 15 -8.67 5.21 8.47
N GLY A 16 -8.01 6.26 7.97
CA GLY A 16 -7.29 7.26 8.76
C GLY A 16 -5.93 6.77 9.23
N CYS A 17 -5.47 5.58 8.82
CA CYS A 17 -4.20 5.04 9.24
C CYS A 17 -3.09 5.47 8.27
N ARG A 18 -2.05 6.12 8.79
CA ARG A 18 -0.85 6.46 8.03
C ARG A 18 0.19 5.35 8.14
N VAL A 19 0.84 5.05 7.03
CA VAL A 19 1.99 4.17 6.95
C VAL A 19 3.16 4.89 6.28
N ARG A 20 4.38 4.50 6.62
CA ARG A 20 5.62 5.03 6.03
C ARG A 20 6.61 3.89 5.81
N LEU A 21 7.57 4.12 4.91
CA LEU A 21 8.73 3.25 4.77
C LEU A 21 9.82 3.72 5.76
N ASP A 22 10.34 2.80 6.56
CA ASP A 22 11.38 3.05 7.55
C ASP A 22 12.42 1.93 7.48
N ALA A 23 13.67 2.27 7.12
CA ALA A 23 14.73 1.26 6.92
C ALA A 23 14.29 0.05 6.08
N GLY A 24 13.52 0.30 5.00
CA GLY A 24 12.99 -0.75 4.11
C GLY A 24 11.78 -1.53 4.64
N ARG A 25 11.23 -1.16 5.80
CA ARG A 25 10.05 -1.80 6.41
C ARG A 25 8.85 -0.88 6.40
N VAL A 26 7.65 -1.44 6.20
CA VAL A 26 6.40 -0.68 6.30
C VAL A 26 6.07 -0.52 7.78
N VAL A 27 6.06 0.72 8.26
CA VAL A 27 5.72 1.06 9.64
C VAL A 27 4.40 1.82 9.66
N MET A 28 3.47 1.37 10.48
CA MET A 28 2.19 2.05 10.71
C MET A 28 2.32 3.03 11.87
N ASP A 29 1.82 4.25 11.66
CA ASP A 29 1.66 5.23 12.73
C ASP A 29 0.34 4.96 13.46
N TYR A 30 0.43 4.22 14.56
CA TYR A 30 -0.72 3.83 15.36
C TYR A 30 -1.51 5.04 15.91
N GLY A 31 -0.88 6.20 16.10
CA GLY A 31 -1.53 7.42 16.59
C GLY A 31 -2.54 8.02 15.61
N THR A 32 -2.45 7.66 14.33
CA THR A 32 -3.33 8.20 13.27
C THR A 32 -4.61 7.40 13.08
N CYS A 33 -4.62 6.11 13.43
CA CYS A 33 -5.80 5.27 13.25
C CYS A 33 -6.96 5.71 14.15
N SER A 34 -8.12 5.97 13.53
CA SER A 34 -9.32 6.52 14.18
C SER A 34 -9.94 5.60 15.23
N THR A 35 -9.83 4.28 15.09
CA THR A 35 -10.47 3.30 15.98
C THR A 35 -9.64 2.01 16.10
N ALA A 36 -9.90 1.22 17.15
CA ALA A 36 -9.30 -0.11 17.32
C ALA A 36 -9.66 -1.06 16.16
N THR A 37 -10.89 -0.97 15.64
CA THR A 37 -11.34 -1.75 14.47
C THR A 37 -10.59 -1.34 13.21
N ALA A 38 -10.42 -0.03 12.96
CA ALA A 38 -9.63 0.47 11.84
C ALA A 38 -8.17 -0.01 11.95
N ARG A 39 -7.59 0.03 13.14
CA ARG A 39 -6.22 -0.45 13.42
C ARG A 39 -6.08 -1.95 13.13
N ARG A 40 -7.03 -2.78 13.53
CA ARG A 40 -7.01 -4.22 13.24
C ARG A 40 -7.09 -4.49 11.74
N ARG A 41 -7.97 -3.78 11.02
CA ARG A 41 -8.09 -3.89 9.56
C ARG A 41 -6.83 -3.41 8.85
N ALA A 42 -6.26 -2.29 9.28
CA ALA A 42 -5.02 -1.74 8.74
C ALA A 42 -3.83 -2.70 8.94
N ASN A 43 -3.67 -3.30 10.13
CA ASN A 43 -2.66 -4.33 10.36
C ASN A 43 -2.83 -5.51 9.38
N GLY A 44 -4.06 -5.97 9.14
CA GLY A 44 -4.33 -7.04 8.17
C GLY A 44 -3.91 -6.67 6.75
N LEU A 45 -4.19 -5.42 6.32
CA LEU A 45 -3.76 -4.91 5.02
C LEU A 45 -2.23 -4.82 4.91
N VAL A 46 -1.55 -4.31 5.93
CA VAL A 46 -0.09 -4.22 5.96
C VAL A 46 0.53 -5.61 5.81
N LEU A 47 0.05 -6.60 6.56
CA LEU A 47 0.56 -7.97 6.48
C LEU A 47 0.30 -8.63 5.13
N ALA A 48 -0.89 -8.43 4.55
CA ALA A 48 -1.27 -9.09 3.29
C ALA A 48 -0.59 -8.45 2.06
N TYR A 49 -0.28 -7.16 2.11
CA TYR A 49 0.20 -6.38 0.96
C TYR A 49 1.56 -5.73 1.20
N GLU A 50 2.36 -6.20 2.17
CA GLU A 50 3.64 -5.57 2.53
C GLU A 50 4.56 -5.32 1.32
N PRO A 51 4.82 -6.28 0.40
CA PRO A 51 5.68 -6.02 -0.76
C PRO A 51 5.16 -4.91 -1.66
N LEU A 52 3.85 -4.89 -1.91
CA LEU A 52 3.22 -3.86 -2.72
C LEU A 52 3.29 -2.49 -2.04
N LEU A 53 2.99 -2.43 -0.74
CA LEU A 53 3.08 -1.20 0.05
C LEU A 53 4.49 -0.63 0.07
N ARG A 54 5.53 -1.48 0.10
CA ARG A 54 6.92 -1.03 -0.03
C ARG A 54 7.13 -0.30 -1.36
N LEU A 55 6.70 -0.85 -2.49
CA LEU A 55 6.84 -0.20 -3.81
C LEU A 55 6.06 1.11 -3.94
N GLN A 56 4.89 1.17 -3.30
CA GLN A 56 4.09 2.39 -3.25
C GLN A 56 4.80 3.48 -2.44
N LEU A 57 5.43 3.12 -1.33
CA LEU A 57 6.10 4.04 -0.39
C LEU A 57 7.58 4.30 -0.74
N ASP A 58 8.18 3.52 -1.64
CA ASP A 58 9.56 3.66 -2.13
C ASP A 58 9.69 4.84 -3.11
N VAL A 59 9.53 6.04 -2.58
CA VAL A 59 9.60 7.31 -3.30
C VAL A 59 10.58 8.26 -2.62
N GLY A 60 11.05 9.26 -3.36
CA GLY A 60 11.99 10.25 -2.82
C GLY A 60 11.40 11.05 -1.65
N PRO A 61 12.24 11.68 -0.83
CA PRO A 61 11.76 12.58 0.23
C PRO A 61 10.88 13.70 -0.35
N GLY A 62 9.65 13.82 0.13
CA GLY A 62 8.70 14.83 -0.33
C GLY A 62 7.86 14.43 -1.55
N ASP A 63 8.17 13.29 -2.18
CA ASP A 63 7.36 12.75 -3.27
C ASP A 63 6.10 12.06 -2.74
N GLN A 64 5.05 12.08 -3.55
CA GLN A 64 3.82 11.37 -3.24
C GLN A 64 3.99 9.86 -3.49
N PRO A 65 3.50 8.99 -2.59
CA PRO A 65 3.49 7.55 -2.81
C PRO A 65 2.81 7.17 -4.12
N ARG A 66 3.31 6.12 -4.78
CA ARG A 66 2.74 5.63 -6.03
C ARG A 66 1.43 4.87 -5.77
N THR A 67 0.46 5.08 -6.64
CA THR A 67 -0.74 4.24 -6.70
C THR A 67 -0.45 2.90 -7.37
N VAL A 68 -1.26 1.88 -7.08
CA VAL A 68 -1.14 0.57 -7.76
C VAL A 68 -1.29 0.71 -9.28
N ARG A 69 -2.14 1.63 -9.74
CA ARG A 69 -2.31 1.92 -11.18
C ARG A 69 -1.03 2.49 -11.82
N GLN A 70 -0.33 3.38 -11.12
CA GLN A 70 0.95 3.91 -11.61
C GLN A 70 2.02 2.82 -11.65
N LEU A 71 2.07 1.92 -10.65
CA LEU A 71 3.01 0.79 -10.65
C LEU A 71 2.73 -0.18 -11.81
N LEU A 72 1.46 -0.47 -12.10
CA LEU A 72 1.05 -1.28 -13.25
C LEU A 72 1.42 -0.60 -14.58
N ALA A 73 1.11 0.70 -14.72
CA ALA A 73 1.40 1.46 -15.93
C ALA A 73 2.91 1.58 -16.20
N ALA A 74 3.72 1.66 -15.15
CA ALA A 74 5.18 1.65 -15.23
C ALA A 74 5.77 0.25 -15.43
N GLY A 75 4.94 -0.81 -15.45
CA GLY A 75 5.39 -2.19 -15.59
C GLY A 75 6.19 -2.70 -14.40
N ARG A 76 6.13 -2.06 -13.22
CA ARG A 76 6.84 -2.50 -12.00
C ARG A 76 6.15 -3.66 -11.30
N ILE A 77 4.85 -3.80 -11.51
CA ILE A 77 4.05 -4.91 -11.00
C ILE A 77 3.13 -5.44 -12.10
N GLU A 78 2.64 -6.65 -11.90
CA GLU A 78 1.58 -7.28 -12.68
C GLU A 78 0.57 -7.98 -11.76
N ILE A 79 -0.61 -8.29 -12.28
CA ILE A 79 -1.59 -9.14 -11.58
C ILE A 79 -1.51 -10.53 -12.19
N ARG A 80 -1.04 -11.51 -11.42
CA ARG A 80 -1.06 -12.94 -11.79
C ARG A 80 -1.88 -13.72 -10.78
N GLU A 81 -2.82 -14.51 -11.28
CA GLU A 81 -3.71 -15.35 -10.45
C GLU A 81 -4.43 -14.55 -9.35
N GLY A 82 -4.85 -13.31 -9.68
CA GLY A 82 -5.52 -12.41 -8.74
C GLY A 82 -4.61 -11.81 -7.65
N ARG A 83 -3.28 -11.97 -7.76
CA ARG A 83 -2.30 -11.40 -6.82
C ARG A 83 -1.36 -10.45 -7.52
N TYR A 84 -0.99 -9.38 -6.82
CA TYR A 84 0.06 -8.47 -7.26
C TYR A 84 1.42 -9.15 -7.14
N ARG A 85 2.22 -9.08 -8.20
CA ARG A 85 3.59 -9.58 -8.26
C ARG A 85 4.49 -8.49 -8.78
N GLU A 86 5.67 -8.38 -8.18
CA GLU A 86 6.75 -7.55 -8.73
C GLU A 86 7.20 -8.14 -10.06
N ARG A 87 7.38 -7.25 -11.05
CA ARG A 87 7.93 -7.60 -12.34
C ARG A 87 9.41 -7.21 -12.30
N GLY A 88 10.25 -8.22 -12.04
CA GLY A 88 11.71 -8.12 -12.10
C GLY A 88 12.20 -8.11 -13.54
#